data_AF-A0A183VH13-F1
#
_entry.id   AF-A0A183VH13-F1
#
_cell.length_a   1.000
_cell.length_b   1.000
_cell.length_c   1.000
_cell.angle_alpha   90.00
_cell.angle_beta   90.00
_cell.angle_gamma   90.00
#
_symmetry.space_group_name_H-M   'P 1'
#
loop_
_entity.id
_entity.type
_entity.pdbx_description
1 polymer ?
#
loop_
_entity_poly.entity_id
_entity_poly.type
_entity_poly.pdbx_seq_one_letter_code
_entity_poly.pdbx_strand_id
1 'polypeptide(L)'
;MQLAPSRRLNVTFESGAMVDCGKTLTLDQQNGANPPTVKFDGQANALYTFIMMGPQFDPMTGKATNNVSVLWLVVNIPGNDLAKGKTLAEYLRALPPPGAGLQPFVFVVYRQVRNVDDQVFGDRSNFNATTFASARNLGYPYAGNYFTMELKM
;
A
#
# COMPACT_ATOMS: atom_id res chain seq x y z
N MET A 1 -19.11 -9.91 -0.44
CA MET A 1 -17.94 -10.78 -0.17
C MET A 1 -16.71 -10.08 -0.71
N GLN A 2 -15.75 -9.69 0.12
CA GLN A 2 -14.52 -9.03 -0.34
C GLN A 2 -13.56 -10.12 -0.83
N LEU A 3 -13.27 -10.15 -2.12
CA LEU A 3 -12.40 -11.16 -2.72
C LEU A 3 -10.93 -10.78 -2.52
N ALA A 4 -10.13 -11.72 -2.03
CA ALA A 4 -8.67 -11.56 -2.02
C ALA A 4 -8.16 -11.39 -3.47
N PRO A 5 -7.07 -10.63 -3.68
CA PRO A 5 -6.48 -10.50 -5.00
C PRO A 5 -6.10 -11.87 -5.56
N SER A 6 -6.40 -12.11 -6.83
CA SER A 6 -6.05 -13.37 -7.50
C SER A 6 -4.56 -13.46 -7.89
N ARG A 7 -3.80 -12.37 -7.70
CA ARG A 7 -2.41 -12.24 -8.10
C ARG A 7 -1.56 -11.68 -6.97
N ARG A 8 -0.35 -12.20 -6.84
CA ARG A 8 0.62 -11.71 -5.88
C ARG A 8 1.41 -10.54 -6.46
N LEU A 9 1.46 -9.44 -5.70
CA LEU A 9 2.28 -8.28 -6.02
C LEU A 9 3.73 -8.52 -5.64
N ASN A 10 4.68 -8.23 -6.53
CA ASN A 10 6.10 -8.31 -6.23
C ASN A 10 6.57 -6.97 -5.67
N VAL A 11 7.03 -6.97 -4.41
CA VAL A 11 7.52 -5.78 -3.73
C VAL A 11 8.87 -6.10 -3.11
N THR A 12 9.89 -5.34 -3.51
CA THR A 12 11.28 -5.53 -3.10
C THR A 12 11.83 -4.22 -2.57
N PHE A 13 12.28 -4.22 -1.32
CA PHE A 13 13.01 -3.11 -0.73
C PHE A 13 14.42 -3.05 -1.30
N GLU A 14 15.05 -1.88 -1.22
CA GLU A 14 16.41 -1.65 -1.76
C GLU A 14 17.47 -2.58 -1.14
N SER A 15 17.26 -3.02 0.11
CA SER A 15 18.09 -4.04 0.77
C SER A 15 18.08 -5.42 0.08
N GLY A 16 17.19 -5.64 -0.90
CA GLY A 16 16.87 -6.94 -1.49
C GLY A 16 15.78 -7.71 -0.75
N ALA A 17 15.30 -7.23 0.40
CA ALA A 17 14.24 -7.89 1.14
C ALA A 17 12.91 -7.85 0.35
N MET A 18 12.28 -9.02 0.21
CA MET A 18 11.00 -9.17 -0.49
C MET A 18 9.84 -9.31 0.49
N VAL A 19 8.72 -8.69 0.13
CA VAL A 19 7.42 -8.85 0.80
C VAL A 19 6.83 -10.21 0.44
N ASP A 20 6.41 -10.98 1.44
CA ASP A 20 5.94 -12.34 1.26
C ASP A 20 4.82 -12.73 2.23
N CYS A 21 3.58 -12.46 1.84
CA CYS A 21 2.34 -12.98 2.45
C CYS A 21 2.39 -13.13 3.98
N GLY A 22 2.78 -12.06 4.69
CA GLY A 22 2.83 -12.02 6.15
C GLY A 22 4.21 -12.23 6.79
N LYS A 23 5.26 -12.46 5.98
CA LYS A 23 6.65 -12.44 6.43
C LYS A 23 6.93 -11.20 7.28
N THR A 24 7.61 -11.39 8.40
CA THR A 24 8.05 -10.28 9.23
C THR A 24 9.31 -9.65 8.64
N LEU A 25 9.30 -8.33 8.42
CA LEU A 25 10.45 -7.58 7.97
C LEU A 25 10.93 -6.62 9.07
N THR A 26 12.24 -6.47 9.17
CA THR A 26 12.88 -5.55 10.12
C THR A 26 13.00 -4.14 9.53
N LEU A 27 13.34 -3.18 10.39
CA LEU A 27 13.62 -1.80 9.98
C LEU A 27 14.74 -1.75 8.93
N ASP A 28 15.85 -2.44 9.18
CA ASP A 28 17.02 -2.46 8.29
C ASP A 28 16.69 -3.09 6.92
N GLN A 29 15.85 -4.12 6.92
CA GLN A 29 15.38 -4.75 5.69
C GLN A 29 14.54 -3.80 4.82
N GLN A 30 13.96 -2.73 5.37
CA GLN A 30 13.23 -1.75 4.56
C GLN A 30 14.13 -0.71 3.88
N ASN A 31 15.39 -0.52 4.33
CA ASN A 31 16.31 0.54 3.89
C ASN A 31 15.67 1.95 3.78
N GLY A 32 15.62 2.64 4.93
CA GLY A 32 14.45 3.35 5.43
C GLY A 32 13.87 4.63 4.82
N ALA A 33 14.36 5.14 3.70
CA ALA A 33 13.82 6.38 3.13
C ALA A 33 13.22 6.18 1.73
N ASN A 34 13.70 5.20 0.98
CA ASN A 34 13.32 5.02 -0.41
C ASN A 34 12.06 4.15 -0.52
N PRO A 35 11.13 4.47 -1.44
CA PRO A 35 10.02 3.60 -1.76
C PRO A 35 10.53 2.24 -2.29
N PRO A 36 9.88 1.12 -1.93
CA PRO A 36 10.24 -0.17 -2.50
C PRO A 36 9.94 -0.23 -4.00
N THR A 37 10.65 -1.09 -4.71
CA THR A 37 10.31 -1.41 -6.10
C THR A 37 9.06 -2.27 -6.12
N VAL A 38 8.03 -1.83 -6.84
CA VAL A 38 6.75 -2.54 -7.01
C VAL A 38 6.64 -3.01 -8.45
N LYS A 39 6.41 -4.31 -8.64
CA LYS A 39 6.21 -4.93 -9.97
C LYS A 39 4.96 -5.80 -9.97
N PHE A 40 4.16 -5.64 -11.02
CA PHE A 40 3.03 -6.50 -11.34
C PHE A 40 2.93 -6.69 -12.85
N ASP A 41 2.24 -7.76 -13.23
CA ASP A 41 1.89 -8.05 -14.62
C ASP A 41 0.76 -7.11 -15.07
N GLY A 42 1.13 -5.90 -15.50
CA GLY A 42 0.20 -4.89 -16.00
C GLY A 42 0.09 -4.92 -17.52
N GLN A 43 -1.12 -4.77 -18.05
CA GLN A 43 -1.37 -4.72 -19.50
C GLN A 43 -0.99 -3.34 -20.05
N ALA A 44 -0.23 -3.30 -21.16
CA ALA A 44 0.35 -2.06 -21.71
C ALA A 44 -0.66 -0.92 -21.93
N ASN A 45 -1.90 -1.24 -22.32
CA ASN A 45 -2.96 -0.26 -22.59
C ASN A 45 -3.99 -0.13 -21.45
N ALA A 46 -3.65 -0.58 -20.24
CA ALA A 46 -4.50 -0.45 -19.07
C ALA A 46 -3.90 0.53 -18.06
N LEU A 47 -4.77 1.10 -17.24
CA LEU A 47 -4.39 1.95 -16.13
C LEU A 47 -4.59 1.21 -14.81
N TYR A 48 -3.79 1.57 -13.81
CA TYR A 48 -3.83 0.96 -12.50
C TYR A 48 -3.74 1.99 -11.38
N THR A 49 -4.32 1.63 -10.23
CA THR A 49 -4.14 2.35 -8.97
C THR A 49 -3.38 1.43 -8.02
N PHE A 50 -2.33 1.95 -7.39
CA PHE A 50 -1.56 1.28 -6.34
C PHE A 50 -1.79 1.99 -5.00
N ILE A 51 -1.97 1.18 -3.95
CA ILE A 51 -2.14 1.66 -2.58
C ILE A 51 -1.26 0.83 -1.65
N MET A 52 -0.45 1.51 -0.83
CA MET A 52 0.15 0.97 0.38
C MET A 52 -0.61 1.52 1.58
N MET A 53 -0.99 0.64 2.50
CA MET A 53 -1.76 1.00 3.70
C MET A 53 -1.30 0.20 4.91
N GLY A 54 -1.48 0.76 6.09
CA GLY A 54 -1.09 0.13 7.36
C GLY A 54 -2.01 0.57 8.50
N PRO A 55 -1.84 0.00 9.70
CA PRO A 55 -2.61 0.40 10.87
C PRO A 55 -2.38 1.86 11.20
N GLN A 56 -3.45 2.51 11.64
CA GLN A 56 -3.38 3.81 12.27
C GLN A 56 -3.12 3.63 13.77
N PHE A 57 -2.22 4.44 14.31
CA PHE A 57 -1.83 4.39 15.72
C PHE A 57 -2.42 5.54 16.51
N ASP A 58 -2.85 5.26 17.73
CA ASP A 58 -3.28 6.28 18.68
C ASP A 58 -2.08 7.13 19.12
N PRO A 59 -2.11 8.46 18.96
CA PRO A 59 -0.96 9.31 19.24
C PRO A 59 -0.50 9.31 20.71
N MET A 60 -1.40 9.01 21.65
CA MET A 60 -1.13 9.08 23.09
C MET A 60 -0.57 7.76 23.63
N THR A 61 -1.08 6.64 23.13
CA THR A 61 -0.76 5.31 23.64
C THR A 61 0.18 4.52 22.74
N GLY A 62 0.35 4.93 21.48
CA GLY A 62 1.14 4.22 20.47
C GLY A 62 0.52 2.88 20.02
N LYS A 63 -0.68 2.54 20.49
CA LYS A 63 -1.37 1.30 20.15
C LYS A 63 -2.06 1.42 18.80
N ALA A 64 -2.12 0.31 18.06
CA ALA A 64 -2.90 0.24 16.83
C ALA A 64 -4.39 0.41 17.14
N THR A 65 -5.07 1.19 16.29
CA THR A 65 -6.52 1.37 16.29
C THR A 65 -7.17 0.40 15.31
N ASN A 66 -8.50 0.40 15.22
CA ASN A 66 -9.23 -0.33 14.18
C ASN A 66 -9.22 0.38 12.81
N ASN A 67 -8.55 1.53 12.71
CA ASN A 67 -8.49 2.34 11.51
C ASN A 67 -7.21 2.06 10.72
N VAL A 68 -7.27 2.37 9.42
CA VAL A 68 -6.18 2.19 8.46
C VAL A 68 -5.71 3.56 7.97
N SER A 69 -4.40 3.69 7.79
CA SER A 69 -3.78 4.86 7.18
C SER A 69 -3.23 4.55 5.79
N VAL A 70 -3.32 5.51 4.86
CA VAL A 70 -2.63 5.43 3.57
C VAL A 70 -1.18 5.87 3.71
N LEU A 71 -0.29 4.96 3.35
CA LEU A 71 1.15 5.18 3.36
C LEU A 71 1.68 5.58 1.99
N TRP A 72 1.09 5.10 0.90
CA TRP A 72 1.46 5.49 -0.47
C TRP A 72 0.25 5.29 -1.39
N LEU A 73 -0.06 6.26 -2.24
CA LEU A 73 -1.16 6.19 -3.20
C LEU A 73 -0.74 6.77 -4.54
N VAL A 74 -0.79 5.95 -5.58
CA VAL A 74 -0.50 6.34 -6.96
C VAL A 74 -1.64 5.86 -7.84
N VAL A 75 -2.20 6.74 -8.65
CA VAL A 75 -3.29 6.45 -9.58
C VAL A 75 -2.85 6.63 -11.02
N ASN A 76 -3.64 6.19 -11.98
CA ASN A 76 -3.40 6.37 -13.42
C ASN A 76 -2.03 5.82 -13.87
N ILE A 77 -1.58 4.72 -13.28
CA ILE A 77 -0.32 4.04 -13.62
C ILE A 77 -0.49 3.36 -14.98
N PRO A 78 0.23 3.75 -16.04
CA PRO A 78 0.13 3.09 -17.34
C PRO A 78 0.89 1.76 -17.34
N GLY A 79 0.19 0.68 -17.66
CA GLY A 79 0.75 -0.67 -17.63
C GLY A 79 1.22 -1.06 -16.25
N ASN A 80 2.53 -1.05 -16.01
CA ASN A 80 3.14 -1.34 -14.72
C ASN A 80 4.21 -0.31 -14.33
N ASP A 81 4.24 0.84 -15.02
CA ASP A 81 5.24 1.89 -14.79
C ASP A 81 4.76 2.85 -13.71
N LEU A 82 4.96 2.47 -12.44
CA LEU A 82 4.51 3.21 -11.27
C LEU A 82 5.00 4.67 -11.28
N ALA A 83 6.19 4.93 -11.82
CA ALA A 83 6.79 6.25 -11.90
C ALA A 83 6.07 7.21 -12.88
N LYS A 84 5.31 6.66 -13.83
CA LYS A 84 4.46 7.44 -14.75
C LYS A 84 3.04 7.67 -14.22
N GLY A 85 2.70 7.09 -13.07
CA GLY A 85 1.44 7.36 -12.41
C GLY A 85 1.39 8.74 -11.76
N LYS A 86 0.18 9.16 -11.36
CA LYS A 86 -0.04 10.35 -10.56
C LYS A 86 0.00 9.97 -9.08
N THR A 87 1.03 10.41 -8.36
CA THR A 87 1.08 10.26 -6.90
C THR A 87 0.10 11.22 -6.25
N LEU A 88 -0.87 10.68 -5.50
CA LEU A 88 -1.79 11.48 -4.70
C LEU A 88 -1.35 11.56 -3.24
N ALA A 89 -0.67 10.52 -2.74
CA ALA A 89 -0.09 10.50 -1.42
C ALA A 89 1.31 9.90 -1.50
N GLU A 90 2.35 10.70 -1.23
CA GLU A 90 3.75 10.25 -1.24
C GLU A 90 4.02 9.07 -0.29
N TYR A 91 5.06 8.30 -0.60
CA TYR A 91 5.48 7.16 0.21
C TYR A 91 5.84 7.60 1.63
N LEU A 92 5.22 6.94 2.60
CA LEU A 92 5.58 6.95 4.01
C LEU A 92 6.04 5.55 4.40
N ARG A 93 7.20 5.49 5.06
CA ARG A 93 7.77 4.24 5.55
C ARG A 93 6.81 3.54 6.51
N ALA A 94 6.73 2.22 6.42
CA ALA A 94 6.09 1.39 7.43
C ALA A 94 6.90 1.40 8.73
N LEU A 95 6.49 2.23 9.68
CA LEU A 95 7.17 2.39 10.96
C LEU A 95 6.14 2.42 12.10
N PRO A 96 5.83 1.26 12.72
CA PRO A 96 4.98 1.24 13.91
C PRO A 96 5.72 1.86 15.11
N PRO A 97 5.01 2.45 16.09
CA PRO A 97 5.61 2.87 17.36
C PRO A 97 6.32 1.70 18.07
N PRO A 98 7.43 1.96 18.80
CA PRO A 98 8.07 0.93 19.62
C PRO A 98 7.08 0.27 20.58
N GLY A 99 7.06 -1.06 20.62
CA GLY A 99 6.15 -1.82 21.48
C GLY A 99 4.69 -1.88 21.02
N ALA A 100 4.36 -1.40 19.81
CA ALA A 100 3.03 -1.56 19.23
C ALA A 100 2.71 -3.03 18.84
N GLY A 101 3.66 -3.95 19.00
CA GLY A 101 3.55 -5.35 18.60
C GLY A 101 3.69 -5.55 17.09
N LEU A 102 3.30 -6.74 16.63
CA LEU A 102 3.38 -7.13 15.23
C LEU A 102 2.23 -6.52 14.40
N GLN A 103 2.57 -5.67 13.43
CA GLN A 103 1.62 -4.85 12.68
C GLN A 103 1.69 -5.15 11.17
N PRO A 104 0.54 -5.32 10.48
CA PRO A 104 0.51 -5.65 9.05
C PRO A 104 0.60 -4.40 8.17
N PHE A 105 1.35 -4.48 7.08
CA PHE A 105 1.43 -3.45 6.05
C PHE A 105 1.10 -4.05 4.70
N VAL A 106 0.05 -3.53 4.06
CA VAL A 106 -0.62 -4.13 2.91
C VAL A 106 -0.36 -3.30 1.66
N PHE A 107 -0.07 -3.99 0.57
CA PHE A 107 0.04 -3.42 -0.76
C PHE A 107 -1.06 -3.99 -1.65
N VAL A 108 -1.74 -3.14 -2.39
CA VAL A 108 -2.80 -3.54 -3.30
C VAL A 108 -2.74 -2.73 -4.59
N VAL A 109 -3.03 -3.40 -5.71
CA VAL A 109 -3.19 -2.80 -7.02
C VAL A 109 -4.60 -3.07 -7.50
N TYR A 110 -5.25 -2.07 -8.08
CA TYR A 110 -6.53 -2.18 -8.78
C TYR A 110 -6.34 -1.85 -10.25
N ARG A 111 -7.06 -2.54 -11.13
CA ARG A 111 -7.16 -2.15 -12.53
C ARG A 111 -8.24 -1.09 -12.68
N GLN A 112 -7.91 0.00 -13.35
CA GLN A 112 -8.83 1.09 -13.61
C GLN A 112 -9.62 0.83 -14.90
N VAL A 113 -10.92 1.13 -14.85
CA VAL A 113 -11.80 1.16 -16.04
C VAL A 113 -11.69 2.51 -16.77
N ARG A 114 -11.31 3.57 -16.04
CA ARG A 114 -11.13 4.95 -16.54
C ARG A 114 -10.08 5.68 -15.70
N ASN A 115 -9.69 6.89 -16.11
CA ASN A 115 -8.84 7.74 -15.27
C ASN A 115 -9.51 8.03 -13.92
N VAL A 116 -8.68 8.11 -12.89
CA VAL A 116 -9.03 8.67 -11.59
C VAL A 116 -8.67 10.16 -11.62
N ASP A 117 -9.68 11.01 -11.53
CA ASP A 117 -9.55 12.46 -11.73
C ASP A 117 -9.26 13.25 -10.44
N ASP A 118 -8.99 12.54 -9.34
CA ASP A 118 -8.65 13.11 -8.04
C ASP A 118 -7.46 14.08 -8.18
N GLN A 119 -7.61 15.31 -7.71
CA GLN A 119 -6.56 16.32 -7.76
C GLN A 119 -5.58 16.20 -6.60
N VAL A 120 -6.10 15.92 -5.40
CA VAL A 120 -5.34 15.80 -4.16
C VAL A 120 -5.89 14.63 -3.35
N PHE A 121 -5.02 14.00 -2.55
CA PHE A 121 -5.45 13.11 -1.48
C PHE A 121 -5.41 13.89 -0.16
N GLY A 122 -6.52 13.88 0.56
CA GLY A 122 -6.68 14.62 1.81
C GLY A 122 -6.05 13.88 2.99
N ASP A 123 -6.85 13.70 4.05
CA ASP A 123 -6.44 12.97 5.25
C ASP A 123 -6.07 11.52 4.91
N ARG A 124 -4.91 11.09 5.45
CA ARG A 124 -4.42 9.71 5.31
C ARG A 124 -5.10 8.77 6.29
N SER A 125 -5.73 9.29 7.33
CA SER A 125 -6.34 8.56 8.44
C SER A 125 -7.72 8.03 8.08
N ASN A 126 -8.22 7.05 8.85
CA ASN A 126 -9.56 6.47 8.70
C ASN A 126 -9.86 6.00 7.26
N PHE A 127 -8.84 5.54 6.54
CA PHE A 127 -8.95 5.17 5.15
C PHE A 127 -9.76 3.88 4.97
N ASN A 128 -10.73 3.91 4.06
CA ASN A 128 -11.49 2.74 3.66
C ASN A 128 -11.23 2.42 2.18
N ALA A 129 -10.40 1.41 1.93
CA ALA A 129 -10.03 0.97 0.59
C ALA A 129 -11.24 0.54 -0.25
N THR A 130 -12.25 -0.08 0.38
CA THR A 130 -13.47 -0.53 -0.29
C THR A 130 -14.31 0.66 -0.78
N THR A 131 -14.50 1.67 0.08
CA THR A 131 -15.20 2.91 -0.29
C THR A 131 -14.42 3.67 -1.35
N PHE A 132 -13.10 3.76 -1.21
CA PHE A 132 -12.23 4.40 -2.21
C PHE A 132 -12.36 3.73 -3.59
N ALA A 133 -12.28 2.40 -3.64
CA ALA A 133 -12.40 1.61 -4.86
C ALA A 133 -13.80 1.72 -5.49
N SER A 134 -14.85 1.65 -4.66
CA SER A 134 -16.24 1.73 -5.12
C SER A 134 -16.55 3.10 -5.72
N ALA A 135 -16.14 4.18 -5.06
CA ALA A 135 -16.37 5.56 -5.55
C ALA A 135 -15.69 5.84 -6.91
N ARG A 136 -14.62 5.09 -7.24
CA ARG A 136 -13.83 5.25 -8.47
C ARG A 136 -14.07 4.13 -9.48
N ASN A 137 -15.02 3.22 -9.22
CA ASN A 137 -15.31 2.05 -10.06
C ASN A 137 -14.05 1.20 -10.35
N LEU A 138 -13.18 1.02 -9.36
CA LEU A 138 -11.96 0.21 -9.48
C LEU A 138 -12.22 -1.30 -9.48
N GLY A 139 -13.44 -1.72 -9.12
CA GLY A 139 -13.80 -3.13 -9.02
C GLY A 139 -13.02 -3.86 -7.94
N TYR A 140 -12.60 -5.09 -8.24
CA TYR A 140 -11.87 -5.94 -7.30
C TYR A 140 -10.35 -5.71 -7.36
N PRO A 141 -9.63 -5.96 -6.25
CA PRO A 141 -8.17 -5.96 -6.23
C PRO A 141 -7.59 -6.85 -7.33
N TYR A 142 -6.72 -6.27 -8.15
CA TYR A 142 -6.03 -6.95 -9.23
C TYR A 142 -4.86 -7.80 -8.72
N ALA A 143 -4.05 -7.21 -7.84
CA ALA A 143 -2.93 -7.88 -7.18
C ALA A 143 -2.75 -7.34 -5.76
N GLY A 144 -2.12 -8.12 -4.89
CA GLY A 144 -1.75 -7.64 -3.57
C GLY A 144 -0.71 -8.50 -2.88
N ASN A 145 -0.16 -7.98 -1.80
CA ASN A 145 0.80 -8.66 -0.93
C ASN A 145 0.85 -7.91 0.41
N TYR A 146 1.42 -8.51 1.44
CA TYR A 146 1.62 -7.84 2.72
C TYR A 146 2.81 -8.42 3.47
N PHE A 147 3.38 -7.62 4.36
CA PHE A 147 4.35 -8.07 5.36
C PHE A 147 3.87 -7.63 6.73
N THR A 148 4.52 -8.15 7.76
CA THR A 148 4.35 -7.69 9.14
C THR A 148 5.62 -7.04 9.64
N MET A 149 5.53 -6.12 10.59
CA MET A 149 6.68 -5.54 11.25
C MET A 149 6.35 -5.26 12.71
N GLU A 150 7.34 -5.46 13.56
CA GLU A 150 7.35 -5.00 14.93
C GLU A 150 8.58 -4.12 15.13
N LEU A 151 8.42 -2.99 15.82
CA LEU A 151 9.54 -2.25 16.37
C LEU A 151 9.63 -2.56 17.86
N LYS A 152 10.69 -3.26 18.27
CA LYS A 152 10.90 -3.64 19.67
C LYS A 152 11.29 -2.40 20.51
N MET A 153 10.94 -2.44 21.80
CA MET A 153 11.39 -1.47 22.80
C MET A 153 12.88 -1.61 23.08
#